data_AF-A0A3D8RIT2-F1
#
_entry.id   AF-A0A3D8RIT2-F1
#
_cell.length_a   1.000
_cell.length_b   1.000
_cell.length_c   1.000
_cell.angle_alpha   90.00
_cell.angle_beta   90.00
_cell.angle_gamma   90.00
#
_symmetry.space_group_name_H-M   'P 1'
#
loop_
_entity.id
_entity.type
_entity.pdbx_description
1 polymer ?
#
loop_
_entity_poly.entity_id
_entity_poly.type
_entity_poly.pdbx_seq_one_letter_code
_entity_poly.pdbx_strand_id
1 'polypeptide(L)'
;MDQSWDYSRWEPSDAGFWPWEKPPKREVERLRDQLIAVTRKIKELPYIPVYWLLRSSILLNLGFPELVAADAFKCMRLCSAGQGYETSLGEKPDAAYMICEKSKKIFQAYMGKQLFTVLAKAIDVLCTALYRLKSLPDLVSMCDHAIKLFPYHPGFYLHAERARQACVSIHSQIRDRTSWDNQKQILLYGSVKYPIYPWMKDKYRTRGADVIAAANSELRALGAPLKVRPSTIRGAGEGNTYGMFATKSINRGAAFLKTSHPFSISLEQDTRCYNCYSLFTATVVTKHFPCCPKIKYCSTGCFNHAEKYYHRVICGKDFSGLIERAQCAYGGKEEGWQYGRNNDTTHLSKTTGFRDKPNNGYPTSTIPFQYPEQAAVMLLRFLAICLQAGGHPLAHPIVAQLLPSSNAKIAPIWNMNGMVVGPIDAMTNLGIDVFANEDYDSWVIQTMW
;
A
#
# COMPACT_ATOMS: atom_id res chain seq x y z
N MET A 1 12.11 12.72 0.70
CA MET A 1 13.22 12.11 1.49
C MET A 1 14.54 12.87 1.32
N ASP A 2 14.54 14.03 0.66
CA ASP A 2 15.72 14.81 0.25
C ASP A 2 16.09 15.95 1.22
N GLN A 3 15.42 16.00 2.37
CA GLN A 3 15.62 16.99 3.42
C GLN A 3 16.37 16.38 4.61
N SER A 4 17.25 17.17 5.23
CA SER A 4 17.93 16.78 6.47
C SER A 4 16.93 16.66 7.62
N TRP A 5 17.26 15.79 8.57
CA TRP A 5 16.45 15.50 9.75
C TRP A 5 17.33 15.16 10.95
N ASP A 6 16.82 15.45 12.14
CA ASP A 6 17.51 15.17 13.40
C ASP A 6 17.40 13.70 13.80
N TYR A 7 18.46 13.13 14.38
CA TYR A 7 18.50 11.73 14.83
C TYR A 7 17.33 11.37 15.77
N SER A 8 16.88 12.30 16.62
CA SER A 8 15.72 12.08 17.51
C SER A 8 14.42 11.79 16.77
N ARG A 9 14.31 12.14 15.49
CA ARG A 9 13.15 11.87 14.64
C ARG A 9 13.20 10.50 13.98
N TRP A 10 14.31 9.77 14.08
CA TRP A 10 14.47 8.48 13.44
C TRP A 10 13.88 7.35 14.28
N GLU A 11 12.85 6.74 13.72
CA GLU A 11 12.18 5.58 14.26
C GLU A 11 12.06 4.52 13.15
N PRO A 12 12.79 3.39 13.23
CA PRO A 12 12.68 2.32 12.24
C PRO A 12 11.30 1.66 12.31
N SER A 13 10.79 1.23 11.15
CA SER A 13 9.55 0.45 11.04
C SER A 13 9.76 -1.04 11.27
N ASP A 14 11.01 -1.51 11.20
CA ASP A 14 11.39 -2.87 11.52
C ASP A 14 11.06 -3.17 13.00
N ALA A 15 10.06 -4.01 13.22
CA ALA A 15 9.48 -4.27 14.54
C ALA A 15 10.36 -5.16 15.44
N GLY A 16 11.64 -5.39 15.08
CA GLY A 16 12.63 -6.05 15.94
C GLY A 16 12.33 -7.52 16.22
N PHE A 17 11.52 -8.16 15.39
CA PHE A 17 11.20 -9.59 15.54
C PHE A 17 12.38 -10.50 15.21
N TRP A 18 13.25 -10.05 14.32
CA TRP A 18 14.52 -10.69 14.03
C TRP A 18 15.64 -9.88 14.66
N PRO A 19 16.79 -10.50 14.98
CA PRO A 19 17.96 -9.77 15.44
C PRO A 19 18.36 -8.72 14.40
N TRP A 20 18.06 -7.46 14.68
CA TRP A 20 18.53 -6.31 13.92
C TRP A 20 19.29 -5.41 14.87
N GLU A 21 20.58 -5.24 14.58
CA GLU A 21 21.43 -4.34 15.36
C GLU A 21 21.14 -2.90 14.94
N LYS A 22 20.56 -2.14 15.86
CA LYS A 22 20.25 -0.72 15.64
C LYS A 22 21.56 0.05 15.38
N PRO A 23 21.74 0.70 14.22
CA PRO A 23 22.97 1.41 13.94
C PRO A 23 23.24 2.54 14.95
N PRO A 24 24.52 2.80 15.28
CA PRO A 24 24.87 3.91 16.16
C PRO A 24 24.53 5.26 15.50
N LYS A 25 24.36 6.31 16.31
CA LYS A 25 23.96 7.66 15.84
C LYS A 25 24.77 8.16 14.65
N ARG A 26 26.11 8.06 14.71
CA ARG A 26 27.00 8.49 13.63
C ARG A 26 26.73 7.79 12.31
N GLU A 27 26.39 6.49 12.37
CA GLU A 27 26.07 5.71 11.19
C GLU A 27 24.72 6.11 10.60
N VAL A 28 23.73 6.39 11.44
CA VAL A 28 22.42 6.88 11.01
C VAL A 28 22.52 8.24 10.33
N GLU A 29 23.33 9.15 10.86
CA GLU A 29 23.59 10.45 10.25
C GLU A 29 24.30 10.31 8.90
N ARG A 30 25.27 9.39 8.80
CA ARG A 30 25.92 9.04 7.52
C ARG A 30 24.92 8.49 6.51
N LEU A 31 24.06 7.56 6.91
CA LEU A 31 23.02 6.96 6.07
C LEU A 31 21.97 8.00 5.65
N ARG A 32 21.60 8.94 6.52
CA ARG A 32 20.73 10.08 6.18
C ARG A 32 21.33 10.89 5.04
N ASP A 33 22.60 11.27 5.15
CA ASP A 33 23.24 12.14 4.16
C ASP A 33 23.34 11.41 2.80
N GLN A 34 23.58 10.09 2.82
CA GLN A 34 23.51 9.24 1.63
C GLN A 34 22.10 9.14 1.05
N LEU A 35 21.07 8.98 1.90
CA LEU A 35 19.67 8.95 1.49
C LEU A 35 19.30 10.24 0.76
N ILE A 36 19.67 11.39 1.32
CA ILE A 36 19.42 12.71 0.73
C ILE A 36 20.11 12.82 -0.64
N ALA A 37 21.38 12.44 -0.72
CA ALA A 37 22.15 12.52 -1.96
C ALA A 37 21.55 11.63 -3.06
N VAL A 38 21.19 10.38 -2.74
CA VAL A 38 20.59 9.48 -3.72
C VAL A 38 19.17 9.90 -4.11
N THR A 39 18.35 10.42 -3.18
CA THR A 39 17.02 10.95 -3.53
C THR A 39 17.12 12.11 -4.52
N ARG A 40 18.09 13.02 -4.36
CA ARG A 40 18.33 14.10 -5.34
C ARG A 40 18.75 13.53 -6.71
N LYS A 41 19.54 12.47 -6.74
CA LYS A 41 19.90 11.79 -7.99
C LYS A 41 18.70 11.12 -8.67
N ILE A 42 17.80 10.50 -7.91
CA ILE A 42 16.53 9.97 -8.45
C ILE A 42 15.70 11.12 -9.04
N LYS A 43 15.59 12.26 -8.35
CA LYS A 43 14.86 13.43 -8.87
C LYS A 43 15.42 13.92 -10.22
N GLU A 44 16.75 13.93 -10.37
CA GLU A 44 17.41 14.32 -11.62
C GLU A 44 17.31 13.25 -12.71
N LEU A 45 17.33 11.97 -12.32
CA LEU A 45 17.48 10.80 -13.20
C LEU A 45 16.57 9.64 -12.73
N PRO A 46 15.24 9.80 -12.79
CA PRO A 46 14.30 8.89 -12.13
C PRO A 46 14.21 7.50 -12.74
N TYR A 47 14.68 7.32 -13.98
CA TYR A 47 14.61 6.02 -14.67
C TYR A 47 15.94 5.25 -14.65
N ILE A 48 16.90 5.67 -13.81
CA ILE A 48 18.17 4.95 -13.65
C ILE A 48 18.03 3.93 -12.50
N PRO A 49 17.97 2.61 -12.79
CA PRO A 49 17.61 1.60 -11.78
C PRO A 49 18.58 1.57 -10.59
N VAL A 50 19.87 1.81 -10.84
CA VAL A 50 20.89 1.75 -9.77
C VAL A 50 20.64 2.75 -8.65
N TYR A 51 20.03 3.92 -8.91
CA TYR A 51 19.72 4.86 -7.85
C TYR A 51 18.57 4.38 -6.95
N TRP A 52 17.58 3.68 -7.50
CA TRP A 52 16.54 3.02 -6.71
C TRP A 52 17.11 1.87 -5.88
N LEU A 53 18.01 1.05 -6.44
CA LEU A 53 18.72 0.01 -5.70
C LEU A 53 19.54 0.58 -4.54
N LEU A 54 20.29 1.67 -4.78
CA LEU A 54 21.08 2.34 -3.76
C LEU A 54 20.19 2.91 -2.65
N ARG A 55 19.09 3.58 -3.00
CA ARG A 55 18.13 4.11 -2.02
C ARG A 55 17.49 2.98 -1.20
N SER A 56 17.08 1.90 -1.85
CA SER A 56 16.57 0.68 -1.22
C SER A 56 17.58 0.10 -0.21
N SER A 57 18.86 0.00 -0.57
CA SER A 57 19.90 -0.51 0.33
C SER A 57 20.13 0.41 1.55
N ILE A 58 20.08 1.72 1.36
CA ILE A 58 20.21 2.70 2.45
C ILE A 58 19.01 2.61 3.40
N LEU A 59 17.79 2.52 2.86
CA LEU A 59 16.55 2.37 3.63
C LEU A 59 16.53 1.07 4.44
N LEU A 60 17.11 0.00 3.90
CA LEU A 60 17.24 -1.28 4.61
C LEU A 60 18.12 -1.14 5.85
N ASN A 61 19.25 -0.42 5.72
CA ASN A 61 20.14 -0.14 6.85
C ASN A 61 19.54 0.84 7.86
N LEU A 62 18.66 1.74 7.41
CA LEU A 62 17.88 2.63 8.28
C LEU A 62 16.67 1.93 8.94
N GLY A 63 16.39 0.67 8.59
CA GLY A 63 15.30 -0.12 9.18
C GLY A 63 13.91 0.21 8.64
N PHE A 64 13.78 0.52 7.34
CA PHE A 64 12.52 0.83 6.66
C PHE A 64 12.11 -0.21 5.59
N PRO A 65 11.96 -1.52 5.92
CA PRO A 65 11.81 -2.59 4.92
C PRO A 65 10.60 -2.45 3.98
N GLU A 66 9.51 -1.80 4.39
CA GLU A 66 8.36 -1.49 3.53
C GLU A 66 8.71 -0.50 2.40
N LEU A 67 9.59 0.47 2.67
CA LEU A 67 10.09 1.39 1.65
C LEU A 67 11.15 0.70 0.76
N VAL A 68 11.95 -0.19 1.35
CA VAL A 68 12.90 -1.04 0.62
C VAL A 68 12.17 -1.86 -0.44
N ALA A 69 11.06 -2.50 -0.06
CA ALA A 69 10.26 -3.33 -0.96
C ALA A 69 9.75 -2.53 -2.17
N ALA A 70 9.27 -1.30 -1.95
CA ALA A 70 8.78 -0.45 -3.01
C ALA A 70 9.90 0.05 -3.95
N ASP A 71 11.04 0.47 -3.41
CA ASP A 71 12.19 0.92 -4.20
C ASP A 71 12.83 -0.23 -5.00
N ALA A 72 12.95 -1.42 -4.39
CA ALA A 72 13.45 -2.60 -5.06
C ALA A 72 12.52 -3.02 -6.20
N PHE A 73 11.20 -2.97 -5.99
CA PHE A 73 10.23 -3.25 -7.06
C PHE A 73 10.28 -2.23 -8.20
N LYS A 74 10.42 -0.93 -7.90
CA LYS A 74 10.65 0.10 -8.92
C LYS A 74 11.93 -0.16 -9.71
N CYS A 75 13.02 -0.52 -9.03
CA CYS A 75 14.27 -0.93 -9.67
C CYS A 75 14.06 -2.13 -10.61
N MET A 76 13.36 -3.16 -10.14
CA MET A 76 13.04 -4.35 -10.95
C MET A 76 12.25 -3.98 -12.20
N ARG A 77 11.20 -3.15 -12.09
CA ARG A 77 10.41 -2.71 -13.26
C ARG A 77 11.26 -1.99 -14.29
N LEU A 78 12.16 -1.10 -13.87
CA LEU A 78 13.08 -0.39 -14.78
C LEU A 78 14.08 -1.35 -15.44
N CYS A 79 14.61 -2.33 -14.69
CA CYS A 79 15.49 -3.37 -15.24
C CYS A 79 14.76 -4.23 -16.27
N SER A 80 13.55 -4.70 -15.98
CA SER A 80 12.73 -5.49 -16.91
C SER A 80 12.39 -4.71 -18.17
N ALA A 81 12.00 -3.43 -18.03
CA ALA A 81 11.74 -2.55 -19.17
C ALA A 81 12.97 -2.37 -20.07
N GLY A 82 14.17 -2.28 -19.49
CA GLY A 82 15.42 -2.19 -20.25
C GLY A 82 15.82 -3.46 -20.98
N GLN A 83 15.47 -4.62 -20.45
CA GLN A 83 15.87 -5.90 -21.05
C GLN A 83 14.99 -6.33 -22.22
N GLY A 84 13.91 -5.60 -22.52
CA GLY A 84 12.98 -5.97 -23.59
C GLY A 84 12.20 -7.27 -23.30
N TYR A 85 12.20 -7.74 -22.05
CA TYR A 85 11.31 -8.81 -21.64
C TYR A 85 9.88 -8.25 -21.68
N GLU A 86 9.10 -8.71 -22.67
CA GLU A 86 7.65 -8.67 -22.64
C GLU A 86 7.18 -9.13 -21.26
N THR A 87 6.75 -8.16 -20.47
CA THR A 87 5.93 -8.40 -19.30
C THR A 87 4.70 -7.55 -19.46
N SER A 88 3.60 -8.04 -18.94
CA SER A 88 2.23 -7.54 -18.98
C SER A 88 2.00 -6.12 -18.39
N LEU A 89 2.93 -5.20 -18.61
CA LEU A 89 2.65 -3.80 -18.97
C LEU A 89 1.91 -3.81 -20.32
N GLY A 90 0.69 -4.37 -20.32
CA GLY A 90 -0.09 -4.62 -21.53
C GLY A 90 -0.21 -3.37 -22.37
N GLU A 91 0.12 -3.47 -23.66
CA GLU A 91 -0.31 -2.58 -24.77
C GLU A 91 -0.42 -1.07 -24.46
N LYS A 92 0.37 -0.55 -23.51
CA LYS A 92 0.48 0.86 -23.18
C LYS A 92 1.96 1.22 -23.24
N PRO A 93 2.42 1.87 -24.31
CA PRO A 93 3.83 2.18 -24.57
C PRO A 93 4.53 3.10 -23.55
N ASP A 94 3.90 3.47 -22.44
CA ASP A 94 4.23 4.73 -21.76
C ASP A 94 5.39 4.64 -20.76
N ALA A 95 5.72 3.47 -20.19
CA ALA A 95 6.91 3.36 -19.32
C ALA A 95 8.24 3.31 -20.12
N ALA A 96 8.22 2.74 -21.32
CA ALA A 96 9.38 2.66 -22.20
C ALA A 96 9.62 3.98 -22.98
N TYR A 97 8.55 4.74 -23.28
CA TYR A 97 8.65 6.04 -23.95
C TYR A 97 8.93 7.23 -23.02
N MET A 98 8.64 7.13 -21.72
CA MET A 98 8.91 8.20 -20.75
C MET A 98 10.37 8.28 -20.29
N ILE A 99 11.26 7.46 -20.84
CA ILE A 99 12.69 7.69 -20.68
C ILE A 99 13.02 9.00 -21.41
N CYS A 100 13.05 10.12 -20.67
CA CYS A 100 13.56 11.41 -21.13
C CYS A 100 14.80 11.20 -22.01
N GLU A 101 14.95 11.93 -23.12
CA GLU A 101 16.08 11.75 -24.05
C GLU A 101 17.46 11.75 -23.34
N LYS A 102 17.58 12.50 -22.24
CA LYS A 102 18.75 12.50 -21.33
C LYS A 102 18.94 11.16 -20.61
N SER A 103 17.86 10.60 -20.06
CA SER A 103 17.85 9.28 -19.45
C SER A 103 18.06 8.19 -20.49
N LYS A 104 17.60 8.35 -21.74
CA LYS A 104 17.70 7.36 -22.80
C LYS A 104 19.14 7.12 -23.21
N LYS A 105 19.92 8.18 -23.38
CA LYS A 105 21.37 8.09 -23.66
C LYS A 105 22.15 7.44 -22.51
N ILE A 106 21.85 7.81 -21.26
CA ILE A 106 22.51 7.22 -20.07
C ILE A 106 22.10 5.75 -19.93
N PHE A 107 20.83 5.44 -20.12
CA PHE A 107 20.27 4.10 -20.04
C PHE A 107 20.86 3.21 -21.13
N GLN A 108 20.89 3.66 -22.39
CA GLN A 108 21.55 2.97 -23.50
C GLN A 108 23.05 2.71 -23.25
N ALA A 109 23.76 3.64 -22.61
CA ALA A 109 25.14 3.41 -22.18
C ALA A 109 25.26 2.36 -21.05
N TYR A 110 24.21 2.15 -20.26
CA TYR A 110 24.11 1.20 -19.14
C TYR A 110 23.63 -0.22 -19.54
N MET A 111 23.12 -0.41 -20.77
CA MET A 111 22.30 -1.55 -21.23
C MET A 111 23.02 -2.90 -21.45
N GLY A 112 24.07 -3.19 -20.68
CA GLY A 112 24.80 -4.47 -20.74
C GLY A 112 24.52 -5.41 -19.56
N LYS A 113 25.49 -6.31 -19.29
CA LYS A 113 25.56 -7.24 -18.13
C LYS A 113 25.28 -6.57 -16.76
N GLN A 114 25.39 -5.25 -16.67
CA GLN A 114 25.09 -4.49 -15.46
C GLN A 114 23.61 -4.53 -15.07
N LEU A 115 22.67 -4.57 -16.02
CA LEU A 115 21.23 -4.63 -15.68
C LEU A 115 20.86 -5.94 -14.99
N PHE A 116 21.42 -7.08 -15.43
CA PHE A 116 21.21 -8.35 -14.75
C PHE A 116 21.81 -8.35 -13.33
N THR A 117 22.97 -7.71 -13.15
CA THR A 117 23.59 -7.57 -11.84
C THR A 117 22.74 -6.69 -10.91
N VAL A 118 22.22 -5.57 -11.43
CA VAL A 118 21.34 -4.66 -10.69
C VAL A 118 20.01 -5.35 -10.36
N LEU A 119 19.42 -6.08 -11.31
CA LEU A 119 18.20 -6.86 -11.10
C LEU A 119 18.38 -7.93 -10.02
N ALA A 120 19.46 -8.73 -10.10
CA ALA A 120 19.76 -9.74 -9.09
C ALA A 120 19.91 -9.11 -7.69
N LYS A 121 20.61 -7.98 -7.58
CA LYS A 121 20.75 -7.24 -6.31
C LYS A 121 19.43 -6.65 -5.82
N ALA A 122 18.58 -6.13 -6.71
CA ALA A 122 17.27 -5.62 -6.34
C ALA A 122 16.37 -6.73 -5.78
N ILE A 123 16.38 -7.90 -6.41
CA ILE A 123 15.66 -9.08 -5.92
C ILE A 123 16.22 -9.55 -4.56
N ASP A 124 17.55 -9.58 -4.39
CA ASP A 124 18.19 -9.97 -3.12
C ASP A 124 17.80 -9.02 -1.96
N VAL A 125 17.82 -7.71 -2.21
CA VAL A 125 17.39 -6.69 -1.25
C VAL A 125 15.89 -6.80 -0.97
N LEU A 126 15.07 -7.08 -1.99
CA LEU A 126 13.63 -7.32 -1.82
C LEU A 126 13.36 -8.56 -0.97
N CYS A 127 14.04 -9.68 -1.23
CA CYS A 127 13.93 -10.90 -0.40
C CYS A 127 14.26 -10.60 1.06
N THR A 128 15.30 -9.80 1.31
CA THR A 128 15.67 -9.37 2.67
C THR A 128 14.57 -8.51 3.30
N ALA A 129 13.97 -7.59 2.56
CA ALA A 129 12.85 -6.78 3.02
C ALA A 129 11.61 -7.64 3.37
N LEU A 130 11.23 -8.56 2.48
CA LEU A 130 10.10 -9.47 2.68
C LEU A 130 10.29 -10.36 3.91
N TYR A 131 11.52 -10.82 4.15
CA TYR A 131 11.87 -11.55 5.36
C TYR A 131 11.68 -10.71 6.64
N ARG A 132 12.13 -9.45 6.63
CA ARG A 132 11.96 -8.51 7.76
C ARG A 132 10.50 -8.15 8.01
N LEU A 133 9.73 -8.00 6.94
CA LEU A 133 8.28 -7.77 6.99
C LEU A 133 7.50 -9.03 7.38
N LYS A 134 8.16 -10.20 7.47
CA LYS A 134 7.53 -11.52 7.64
C LYS A 134 6.50 -11.87 6.58
N SER A 135 6.62 -11.29 5.39
CA SER A 135 5.79 -11.68 4.25
C SER A 135 6.37 -12.93 3.61
N LEU A 136 6.30 -14.04 4.35
CA LEU A 136 6.90 -15.31 3.94
C LEU A 136 6.32 -15.87 2.64
N PRO A 137 5.01 -15.76 2.36
CA PRO A 137 4.47 -16.21 1.07
C PRO A 137 5.04 -15.43 -0.11
N ASP A 138 5.13 -14.10 0.02
CA ASP A 138 5.74 -13.23 -0.98
C ASP A 138 7.24 -13.54 -1.14
N LEU A 139 7.94 -13.80 -0.02
CA LEU A 139 9.36 -14.16 -0.05
C LEU A 139 9.57 -15.47 -0.81
N VAL A 140 8.76 -16.50 -0.55
CA VAL A 140 8.83 -17.77 -1.28
C VAL A 140 8.56 -17.56 -2.76
N SER A 141 7.49 -16.83 -3.11
CA SER A 141 7.15 -16.52 -4.50
C SER A 141 8.28 -15.77 -5.21
N MET A 142 8.88 -14.79 -4.54
CA MET A 142 10.01 -14.03 -5.05
C MET A 142 11.26 -14.89 -5.22
N CYS A 143 11.56 -15.79 -4.29
CA CYS A 143 12.67 -16.72 -4.42
C CYS A 143 12.48 -17.69 -5.59
N ASP A 144 11.26 -18.21 -5.80
CA ASP A 144 10.94 -19.09 -6.92
C ASP A 144 11.12 -18.35 -8.26
N HIS A 145 10.68 -17.08 -8.33
CA HIS A 145 10.93 -16.22 -9.48
C HIS A 145 12.44 -15.97 -9.70
N ALA A 146 13.17 -15.66 -8.62
CA ALA A 146 14.60 -15.38 -8.65
C ALA A 146 15.43 -16.58 -9.10
N ILE A 147 15.14 -17.78 -8.60
CA ILE A 147 15.83 -19.03 -8.96
C ILE A 147 15.60 -19.36 -10.43
N LYS A 148 14.40 -19.12 -10.97
CA LYS A 148 14.12 -19.30 -12.41
C LYS A 148 14.95 -18.36 -13.27
N LEU A 149 15.11 -17.10 -12.85
CA LEU A 149 15.91 -16.11 -13.59
C LEU A 149 17.42 -16.27 -13.40
N PHE A 150 17.85 -16.75 -12.23
CA PHE A 150 19.25 -16.84 -11.82
C PHE A 150 19.55 -18.19 -11.15
N PRO A 151 19.47 -19.31 -11.89
CA PRO A 151 19.54 -20.67 -11.32
C PRO A 151 20.88 -21.02 -10.67
N TYR A 152 21.94 -20.25 -10.96
CA TYR A 152 23.27 -20.47 -10.38
C TYR A 152 23.61 -19.48 -9.25
N HIS A 153 22.68 -18.61 -8.85
CA HIS A 153 22.94 -17.64 -7.80
C HIS A 153 22.60 -18.24 -6.42
N PRO A 154 23.60 -18.59 -5.58
CA PRO A 154 23.38 -19.33 -4.34
C PRO A 154 22.55 -18.56 -3.31
N GLY A 155 22.58 -17.22 -3.36
CA GLY A 155 21.82 -16.37 -2.42
C GLY A 155 20.31 -16.60 -2.47
N PHE A 156 19.73 -16.92 -3.63
CA PHE A 156 18.27 -17.09 -3.73
C PHE A 156 17.81 -18.42 -3.13
N TYR A 157 18.62 -19.47 -3.23
CA TYR A 157 18.37 -20.72 -2.52
C TYR A 157 18.48 -20.55 -1.00
N LEU A 158 19.44 -19.74 -0.54
CA LEU A 158 19.57 -19.42 0.88
C LEU A 158 18.37 -18.63 1.41
N HIS A 159 17.86 -17.65 0.66
CA HIS A 159 16.63 -16.93 1.03
C HIS A 159 15.42 -17.87 1.08
N ALA A 160 15.28 -18.77 0.09
CA ALA A 160 14.20 -19.75 0.07
C ALA A 160 14.24 -20.67 1.30
N GLU A 161 15.43 -21.12 1.68
CA GLU A 161 15.61 -21.98 2.85
C GLU A 161 15.29 -21.23 4.16
N ARG A 162 15.78 -20.00 4.30
CA ARG A 162 15.43 -19.12 5.43
C ARG A 162 13.93 -18.88 5.54
N ALA A 163 13.24 -18.69 4.41
CA ALA A 163 11.80 -18.52 4.39
C ALA A 163 11.07 -19.76 4.92
N ARG A 164 11.48 -20.96 4.48
CA ARG A 164 10.90 -22.23 4.96
C ARG A 164 11.14 -22.42 6.46
N GLN A 165 12.36 -22.20 6.92
CA GLN A 165 12.70 -22.30 8.35
C GLN A 165 11.90 -21.31 9.20
N ALA A 166 11.73 -20.08 8.72
CA ALA A 166 10.89 -19.08 9.39
C ALA A 166 9.42 -19.50 9.46
N CYS A 167 8.86 -20.05 8.37
CA CYS A 167 7.49 -20.58 8.35
C CYS A 167 7.30 -21.67 9.42
N VAL A 168 8.21 -22.65 9.47
CA VAL A 168 8.16 -23.75 10.45
C VAL A 168 8.29 -23.23 11.88
N SER A 169 9.26 -22.33 12.11
CA SER A 169 9.49 -21.74 13.42
C SER A 169 8.27 -20.95 13.91
N ILE A 170 7.73 -20.05 13.09
CA ILE A 170 6.54 -19.27 13.44
C ILE A 170 5.33 -20.19 13.67
N HIS A 171 5.08 -21.13 12.77
CA HIS A 171 3.95 -22.07 12.90
C HIS A 171 4.05 -22.86 14.22
N SER A 172 5.21 -23.40 14.56
CA SER A 172 5.39 -24.15 15.82
C SER A 172 5.18 -23.29 17.07
N GLN A 173 5.51 -22.00 17.03
CA GLN A 173 5.29 -21.08 18.15
C GLN A 173 3.81 -20.72 18.36
N ILE A 174 3.01 -20.70 17.30
CA ILE A 174 1.61 -20.24 17.35
C ILE A 174 0.57 -21.36 17.34
N ARG A 175 0.94 -22.56 16.88
CA ARG A 175 0.00 -23.69 16.63
C ARG A 175 -0.92 -24.00 17.80
N ASP A 176 -0.38 -24.00 19.02
CA ASP A 176 -1.11 -24.42 20.22
C ASP A 176 -1.59 -23.21 21.06
N ARG A 177 -1.30 -21.98 20.63
CA ARG A 177 -1.54 -20.74 21.39
C ARG A 177 -2.56 -19.80 20.76
N THR A 178 -2.99 -20.09 19.53
CA THR A 178 -3.72 -19.15 18.69
C THR A 178 -4.79 -19.90 17.91
N SER A 179 -5.95 -19.29 17.65
CA SER A 179 -7.00 -19.92 16.85
C SER A 179 -6.51 -20.19 15.42
N TRP A 180 -7.10 -21.17 14.75
CA TRP A 180 -6.73 -21.52 13.37
C TRP A 180 -6.78 -20.31 12.43
N ASP A 181 -7.83 -19.48 12.51
CA ASP A 181 -7.98 -18.26 11.69
C ASP A 181 -6.81 -17.28 11.90
N ASN A 182 -6.42 -17.05 13.15
CA ASN A 182 -5.32 -16.15 13.49
C ASN A 182 -3.97 -16.74 13.07
N GLN A 183 -3.77 -18.06 13.17
CA GLN A 183 -2.56 -18.72 12.66
C GLN A 183 -2.43 -18.53 11.15
N LYS A 184 -3.53 -18.73 10.42
CA LYS A 184 -3.59 -18.52 8.98
C LYS A 184 -3.24 -17.08 8.62
N GLN A 185 -3.77 -16.09 9.34
CA GLN A 185 -3.42 -14.68 9.12
C GLN A 185 -1.94 -14.39 9.32
N ILE A 186 -1.35 -14.86 10.43
CA ILE A 186 0.06 -14.64 10.75
C ILE A 186 0.99 -15.25 9.70
N LEU A 187 0.61 -16.38 9.10
CA LEU A 187 1.43 -17.09 8.12
C LEU A 187 1.19 -16.61 6.68
N LEU A 188 0.03 -16.01 6.38
CA LEU A 188 -0.29 -15.46 5.06
C LEU A 188 0.18 -14.02 4.86
N TYR A 189 0.23 -13.24 5.93
CA TYR A 189 0.54 -11.83 5.84
C TYR A 189 1.75 -11.47 6.69
N GLY A 190 2.57 -10.59 6.15
CA GLY A 190 3.56 -9.87 6.91
C GLY A 190 2.93 -8.83 7.84
N SER A 191 3.79 -8.10 8.52
CA SER A 191 3.43 -7.02 9.43
C SER A 191 4.44 -5.89 9.34
N VAL A 192 3.98 -4.66 9.46
CA VAL A 192 4.84 -3.48 9.51
C VAL A 192 4.33 -2.51 10.56
N LYS A 193 5.23 -1.79 11.23
CA LYS A 193 4.88 -0.60 12.01
C LYS A 193 5.04 0.61 11.11
N TYR A 194 4.02 1.46 10.94
CA TYR A 194 4.17 2.70 10.16
C TYR A 194 4.67 3.84 11.05
N PRO A 195 5.95 4.25 10.96
CA PRO A 195 6.48 5.33 11.77
C PRO A 195 6.09 6.69 11.17
N ILE A 196 6.23 7.74 11.97
CA ILE A 196 6.29 9.10 11.43
C ILE A 196 7.68 9.28 10.82
N TYR A 197 7.80 9.15 9.50
CA TYR A 197 9.09 9.17 8.81
C TYR A 197 9.92 10.44 9.15
N PRO A 198 11.25 10.31 9.36
CA PRO A 198 12.07 11.40 9.89
C PRO A 198 12.14 12.63 8.97
N TRP A 199 12.03 12.43 7.65
CA TRP A 199 12.00 13.49 6.63
C TRP A 199 10.60 14.08 6.38
N MET A 200 9.56 13.59 7.06
CA MET A 200 8.21 14.15 6.92
C MET A 200 8.16 15.57 7.47
N LYS A 201 7.66 16.52 6.67
CA LYS A 201 7.48 17.93 7.07
C LYS A 201 6.57 18.04 8.29
N ASP A 202 6.86 18.98 9.19
CA ASP A 202 6.16 19.13 10.47
C ASP A 202 4.64 19.29 10.31
N LYS A 203 4.19 19.99 9.27
CA LYS A 203 2.75 20.16 8.95
C LYS A 203 2.00 18.85 8.66
N TYR A 204 2.68 17.76 8.35
CA TYR A 204 2.08 16.43 8.11
C TYR A 204 2.23 15.49 9.31
N ARG A 205 2.99 15.89 10.34
CA ARG A 205 3.25 15.05 11.52
C ARG A 205 2.17 15.17 12.59
N THR A 206 1.41 16.25 12.56
CA THR A 206 0.43 16.60 13.60
C THR A 206 -0.84 17.16 13.00
N ARG A 207 -1.98 16.99 13.67
CA ARG A 207 -3.21 17.70 13.26
C ARG A 207 -3.16 19.11 13.83
N GLY A 208 -3.01 20.09 12.95
CA GLY A 208 -3.03 21.50 13.32
C GLY A 208 -4.37 21.90 13.96
N ALA A 209 -4.36 22.91 14.82
CA ALA A 209 -5.57 23.43 15.46
C ALA A 209 -6.60 23.94 14.43
N ASP A 210 -6.12 24.45 13.30
CA ASP A 210 -6.89 24.86 12.13
C ASP A 210 -7.64 23.69 11.48
N VAL A 211 -6.99 22.53 11.29
CA VAL A 211 -7.63 21.31 10.75
C VAL A 211 -8.76 20.85 11.67
N ILE A 212 -8.53 20.86 12.98
CA ILE A 212 -9.55 20.49 13.97
C ILE A 212 -10.70 21.50 14.02
N ALA A 213 -10.39 22.80 13.88
CA ALA A 213 -11.40 23.85 13.82
C ALA A 213 -12.27 23.72 12.56
N ALA A 214 -11.66 23.42 11.41
CA ALA A 214 -12.34 23.19 10.14
C ALA A 214 -13.28 21.98 10.23
N ALA A 215 -12.79 20.83 10.71
CA ALA A 215 -13.60 19.63 10.90
C ALA A 215 -14.81 19.89 11.84
N ASN A 216 -14.60 20.62 12.93
CA ASN A 216 -15.69 21.01 13.83
C ASN A 216 -16.68 22.00 13.19
N SER A 217 -16.21 22.86 12.28
CA SER A 217 -17.08 23.76 11.51
C SER A 217 -17.96 22.99 10.54
N GLU A 218 -17.41 21.99 9.85
CA GLU A 218 -18.16 21.09 8.96
C GLU A 218 -19.22 20.30 9.74
N LEU A 219 -18.88 19.74 10.90
CA LEU A 219 -19.86 19.04 11.74
C LEU A 219 -21.01 19.96 12.18
N ARG A 220 -20.71 21.21 12.54
CA ARG A 220 -21.74 22.21 12.88
C ARG A 220 -22.61 22.55 11.67
N ALA A 221 -22.02 22.73 10.49
CA ALA A 221 -22.76 23.02 9.26
C ALA A 221 -23.70 21.86 8.87
N LEU A 222 -23.32 20.61 9.18
CA LEU A 222 -24.15 19.43 9.00
C LEU A 222 -25.23 19.26 10.08
N GLY A 223 -25.27 20.13 11.10
CA GLY A 223 -26.16 19.99 12.26
C GLY A 223 -25.86 18.76 13.11
N ALA A 224 -24.67 18.17 12.98
CA ALA A 224 -24.29 16.97 13.71
C ALA A 224 -24.12 17.30 15.20
N PRO A 225 -24.67 16.51 16.14
CA PRO A 225 -24.46 16.65 17.57
C PRO A 225 -23.07 16.14 17.99
N LEU A 226 -22.04 16.49 17.23
CA LEU A 226 -20.69 15.93 17.34
C LEU A 226 -19.64 17.04 17.36
N LYS A 227 -18.52 16.77 18.04
CA LYS A 227 -17.29 17.56 17.95
C LYS A 227 -16.06 16.68 18.03
N VAL A 228 -15.02 17.04 17.28
CA VAL A 228 -13.68 16.47 17.38
C VAL A 228 -12.90 17.22 18.46
N ARG A 229 -12.28 16.48 19.39
CA ARG A 229 -11.36 17.03 20.42
C ARG A 229 -10.29 15.99 20.80
N PRO A 230 -9.20 16.39 21.49
CA PRO A 230 -8.22 15.44 22.00
C PRO A 230 -8.89 14.34 22.84
N SER A 231 -8.42 13.11 22.65
CA SER A 231 -8.93 11.93 23.35
C SER A 231 -7.93 11.44 24.39
N THR A 232 -8.44 11.09 25.56
CA THR A 232 -7.67 10.46 26.65
C THR A 232 -7.87 8.94 26.70
N ILE A 233 -8.65 8.38 25.77
CA ILE A 233 -8.98 6.94 25.74
C ILE A 233 -7.71 6.14 25.41
N ARG A 234 -7.44 5.09 26.21
CA ARG A 234 -6.35 4.09 26.05
C ARG A 234 -4.91 4.62 26.14
N GLY A 235 -4.61 5.46 27.13
CA GLY A 235 -3.21 5.85 27.41
C GLY A 235 -2.59 6.74 26.35
N ALA A 236 -3.40 7.34 25.48
CA ALA A 236 -3.00 8.33 24.47
C ALA A 236 -2.70 9.72 25.11
N GLY A 237 -2.02 9.72 26.27
CA GLY A 237 -1.63 10.93 26.98
C GLY A 237 -0.56 11.76 26.27
N GLU A 238 0.05 11.23 25.21
CA GLU A 238 1.12 11.88 24.46
C GLU A 238 0.65 12.21 23.04
N GLY A 239 0.06 13.39 22.85
CA GLY A 239 -0.01 14.14 21.59
C GLY A 239 -0.82 13.52 20.42
N ASN A 240 -1.63 14.35 19.74
CA ASN A 240 -2.29 14.06 18.45
C ASN A 240 -3.37 12.96 18.36
N THR A 241 -3.79 12.34 19.45
CA THR A 241 -4.96 11.44 19.38
C THR A 241 -6.25 12.23 19.58
N TYR A 242 -7.16 12.16 18.60
CA TYR A 242 -8.45 12.84 18.63
C TYR A 242 -9.60 11.82 18.62
N GLY A 243 -10.68 12.16 19.31
CA GLY A 243 -11.92 11.40 19.31
C GLY A 243 -13.08 12.25 18.80
N MET A 244 -14.16 11.57 18.39
CA MET A 244 -15.45 12.19 18.09
C MET A 244 -16.33 12.09 19.33
N PHE A 245 -16.88 13.23 19.78
CA PHE A 245 -17.65 13.30 21.02
C PHE A 245 -19.01 13.93 20.78
N ALA A 246 -20.04 13.37 21.40
CA ALA A 246 -21.36 13.95 21.36
C ALA A 246 -21.38 15.32 22.07
N THR A 247 -22.06 16.30 21.49
CA THR A 247 -22.29 17.62 22.10
C THR A 247 -23.60 17.70 22.87
N LYS A 248 -24.49 16.72 22.68
CA LYS A 248 -25.74 16.51 23.40
C LYS A 248 -26.08 15.02 23.44
N SER A 249 -27.05 14.63 24.27
CA SER A 249 -27.53 13.25 24.33
C SER A 249 -28.06 12.78 22.96
N ILE A 250 -27.68 11.57 22.57
CA ILE A 250 -28.12 10.91 21.33
C ILE A 250 -28.93 9.69 21.73
N ASN A 251 -30.20 9.64 21.33
CA ASN A 251 -31.07 8.51 21.63
C ASN A 251 -30.59 7.25 20.90
N ARG A 252 -30.78 6.08 21.53
CA ARG A 252 -30.46 4.79 20.91
C ARG A 252 -31.20 4.65 19.57
N GLY A 253 -30.47 4.29 18.52
CA GLY A 253 -31.01 4.12 17.17
C GLY A 253 -31.18 5.43 16.37
N ALA A 254 -30.93 6.60 16.97
CA ALA A 254 -31.00 7.86 16.24
C ALA A 254 -29.79 8.02 15.31
N ALA A 255 -30.03 8.46 14.07
CA ALA A 255 -28.98 8.90 13.17
C ALA A 255 -28.41 10.24 13.68
N PHE A 256 -27.09 10.30 13.86
CA PHE A 256 -26.39 11.47 14.38
C PHE A 256 -25.36 12.05 13.38
N LEU A 257 -25.15 11.39 12.24
CA LEU A 257 -24.36 11.92 11.14
C LEU A 257 -24.88 11.30 9.84
N LYS A 258 -25.34 12.14 8.91
CA LYS A 258 -25.74 11.72 7.56
C LYS A 258 -24.92 12.52 6.56
N THR A 259 -23.88 11.91 6.04
CA THR A 259 -22.99 12.54 5.06
C THR A 259 -22.73 11.60 3.90
N SER A 260 -22.61 12.15 2.69
CA SER A 260 -21.97 11.45 1.57
C SER A 260 -20.46 11.61 1.70
N HIS A 261 -19.71 10.55 1.42
CA HIS A 261 -18.25 10.61 1.35
C HIS A 261 -17.77 10.02 0.02
N PRO A 262 -16.66 10.52 -0.54
CA PRO A 262 -16.17 10.05 -1.82
C PRO A 262 -15.40 8.73 -1.73
N PHE A 263 -15.21 8.17 -0.52
CA PHE A 263 -14.38 6.98 -0.30
C PHE A 263 -15.06 5.64 -0.58
N SER A 264 -16.39 5.59 -0.71
CA SER A 264 -17.02 4.29 -0.97
C SER A 264 -16.60 3.78 -2.33
N ILE A 265 -16.39 2.47 -2.39
CA ILE A 265 -16.13 1.78 -3.63
C ILE A 265 -17.11 0.62 -3.67
N SER A 266 -18.05 0.70 -4.60
CA SER A 266 -18.88 -0.45 -4.92
C SER A 266 -18.20 -1.24 -6.03
N LEU A 267 -17.93 -2.52 -5.78
CA LEU A 267 -17.52 -3.46 -6.83
C LEU A 267 -18.74 -4.07 -7.56
N GLU A 268 -19.92 -3.95 -6.96
CA GLU A 268 -21.21 -4.38 -7.54
C GLU A 268 -21.91 -3.17 -8.16
N GLN A 269 -21.93 -3.05 -9.49
CA GLN A 269 -22.50 -1.88 -10.19
C GLN A 269 -23.95 -2.06 -10.65
N ASP A 270 -24.44 -3.30 -10.70
CA ASP A 270 -25.78 -3.57 -11.21
C ASP A 270 -26.88 -3.30 -10.17
N THR A 271 -26.56 -3.50 -8.89
CA THR A 271 -27.54 -3.46 -7.79
C THR A 271 -27.27 -2.34 -6.79
N ARG A 272 -26.15 -1.62 -6.90
CA ARG A 272 -25.72 -0.64 -5.89
C ARG A 272 -25.12 0.63 -6.47
N CYS A 273 -25.30 1.73 -5.76
CA CYS A 273 -24.69 3.01 -6.09
C CYS A 273 -23.18 2.97 -5.97
N TYR A 274 -22.46 3.46 -6.99
CA TYR A 274 -21.00 3.51 -6.99
C TYR A 274 -20.39 4.38 -5.88
N ASN A 275 -21.09 5.45 -5.48
CA ASN A 275 -20.58 6.43 -4.52
C ASN A 275 -21.01 6.20 -3.06
N CYS A 276 -22.16 5.59 -2.79
CA CYS A 276 -22.64 5.41 -1.41
C CYS A 276 -23.03 3.96 -1.07
N TYR A 277 -22.84 3.03 -2.00
CA TYR A 277 -23.13 1.59 -1.84
C TYR A 277 -24.60 1.24 -1.52
N SER A 278 -25.51 2.23 -1.55
CA SER A 278 -26.95 2.01 -1.35
C SER A 278 -27.53 1.14 -2.46
N LEU A 279 -28.41 0.22 -2.09
CA LEU A 279 -29.12 -0.65 -3.04
C LEU A 279 -30.03 0.19 -3.96
N PHE A 280 -30.06 -0.17 -5.24
CA PHE A 280 -31.09 0.31 -6.14
C PHE A 280 -32.38 -0.45 -5.84
N THR A 281 -33.43 0.28 -5.48
CA THR A 281 -34.79 -0.27 -5.45
C THR A 281 -35.38 -0.19 -6.86
N ALA A 282 -36.41 -0.98 -7.16
CA ALA A 282 -37.06 -1.03 -8.48
C ALA A 282 -37.55 0.35 -8.98
N THR A 283 -37.72 1.32 -8.08
CA THR A 283 -38.23 2.67 -8.36
C THR A 283 -37.15 3.75 -8.48
N VAL A 284 -35.87 3.43 -8.21
CA VAL A 284 -34.80 4.44 -8.22
C VAL A 284 -34.39 4.76 -9.66
N VAL A 285 -34.61 6.01 -10.07
CA VAL A 285 -34.04 6.55 -11.31
C VAL A 285 -32.53 6.72 -11.11
N THR A 286 -31.75 5.82 -11.70
CA THR A 286 -30.29 5.90 -11.64
C THR A 286 -29.76 6.97 -12.58
N LYS A 287 -28.66 7.62 -12.18
CA LYS A 287 -27.89 8.56 -13.00
C LYS A 287 -26.59 7.90 -13.44
N HIS A 288 -26.08 8.28 -14.61
CA HIS A 288 -24.78 7.86 -15.12
C HIS A 288 -24.16 9.00 -15.94
N PHE A 289 -22.84 8.99 -16.08
CA PHE A 289 -22.17 9.88 -17.03
C PHE A 289 -22.30 9.31 -18.45
N PRO A 290 -22.39 10.14 -19.51
CA PRO A 290 -22.40 9.64 -20.89
C PRO A 290 -21.17 8.81 -21.25
N CYS A 291 -20.00 9.18 -20.73
CA CYS A 291 -18.73 8.46 -20.93
C CYS A 291 -18.61 7.15 -20.13
N CYS A 292 -19.50 6.90 -19.15
CA CYS A 292 -19.43 5.75 -18.24
C CYS A 292 -20.84 5.20 -17.93
N PRO A 293 -21.57 4.67 -18.93
CA PRO A 293 -22.99 4.29 -18.76
C PRO A 293 -23.21 3.11 -17.80
N LYS A 294 -22.18 2.28 -17.58
CA LYS A 294 -22.22 1.14 -16.64
C LYS A 294 -22.14 1.58 -15.18
N ILE A 295 -21.62 2.77 -14.89
CA ILE A 295 -21.45 3.27 -13.52
C ILE A 295 -22.69 4.08 -13.13
N LYS A 296 -23.42 3.59 -12.12
CA LYS A 296 -24.73 4.12 -11.71
C LYS A 296 -24.68 4.81 -10.35
N TYR A 297 -25.45 5.90 -10.23
CA TYR A 297 -25.59 6.70 -9.01
C TYR A 297 -27.06 6.81 -8.59
N CYS A 298 -27.35 6.65 -7.30
CA CYS A 298 -28.72 6.64 -6.77
C CYS A 298 -29.37 8.03 -6.67
N SER A 299 -28.61 9.12 -6.85
CA SER A 299 -29.09 10.49 -6.66
C SER A 299 -28.22 11.51 -7.38
N THR A 300 -28.74 12.72 -7.61
CA THR A 300 -27.95 13.87 -8.09
C THR A 300 -26.78 14.18 -7.17
N GLY A 301 -26.95 14.03 -5.85
CA GLY A 301 -25.88 14.23 -4.89
C GLY A 301 -24.70 13.28 -5.10
N CYS A 302 -24.97 11.98 -5.25
CA CYS A 302 -23.93 10.98 -5.54
C CYS A 302 -23.26 11.19 -6.90
N PHE A 303 -24.03 11.57 -7.92
CA PHE A 303 -23.51 11.91 -9.24
C PHE A 303 -22.56 13.12 -9.18
N ASN A 304 -22.99 14.22 -8.56
CA ASN A 304 -22.19 15.43 -8.42
C ASN A 304 -20.95 15.20 -7.55
N HIS A 305 -21.04 14.36 -6.51
CA HIS A 305 -19.87 13.98 -5.70
C HIS A 305 -18.83 13.25 -6.53
N ALA A 306 -19.25 12.27 -7.33
CA ALA A 306 -18.35 11.56 -8.22
C ALA A 306 -17.69 12.52 -9.21
N GLU A 307 -18.48 13.40 -9.84
CA GLU A 307 -17.97 14.42 -10.76
C GLU A 307 -16.93 15.32 -10.09
N LYS A 308 -17.25 15.81 -8.89
CA LYS A 308 -16.42 16.75 -8.14
C LYS A 308 -15.10 16.14 -7.68
N TYR A 309 -15.14 14.88 -7.25
CA TYR A 309 -14.01 14.30 -6.51
C TYR A 309 -13.14 13.33 -7.30
N TYR A 310 -13.67 12.46 -8.16
CA TYR A 310 -12.84 11.38 -8.69
C TYR A 310 -13.14 10.93 -10.12
N HIS A 311 -14.32 11.28 -10.67
CA HIS A 311 -14.76 10.71 -11.94
C HIS A 311 -13.85 11.11 -13.10
N ARG A 312 -13.40 12.37 -13.17
CA ARG A 312 -12.60 12.87 -14.29
C ARG A 312 -11.26 12.14 -14.40
N VAL A 313 -10.69 11.79 -13.26
CA VAL A 313 -9.40 11.10 -13.20
C VAL A 313 -9.55 9.60 -13.45
N ILE A 314 -10.65 8.96 -13.06
CA ILE A 314 -10.88 7.50 -13.23
C ILE A 314 -11.52 7.15 -14.57
N CYS A 315 -12.29 8.06 -15.17
CA CYS A 315 -13.02 7.84 -16.41
C CYS A 315 -12.11 7.32 -17.53
N GLY A 316 -12.56 6.28 -18.25
CA GLY A 316 -11.84 5.71 -19.40
C GLY A 316 -10.60 4.89 -19.04
N LYS A 317 -10.29 4.69 -17.76
CA LYS A 317 -9.18 3.85 -17.31
C LYS A 317 -9.67 2.49 -16.85
N ASP A 318 -8.83 1.48 -17.05
CA ASP A 318 -9.09 0.13 -16.62
C ASP A 318 -8.39 -0.16 -15.28
N PHE A 319 -9.17 -0.69 -14.34
CA PHE A 319 -8.72 -1.13 -13.02
C PHE A 319 -9.17 -2.57 -12.74
N SER A 320 -9.62 -3.31 -13.76
CA SER A 320 -10.06 -4.71 -13.69
C SER A 320 -9.08 -5.57 -12.91
N GLY A 321 -7.80 -5.60 -13.31
CA GLY A 321 -6.79 -6.39 -12.62
C GLY A 321 -6.56 -6.02 -11.15
N LEU A 322 -6.78 -4.75 -10.75
CA LEU A 322 -6.68 -4.36 -9.33
C LEU A 322 -7.92 -4.84 -8.55
N ILE A 323 -9.10 -4.72 -9.16
CA ILE A 323 -10.38 -5.15 -8.59
C ILE A 323 -10.42 -6.68 -8.47
N GLU A 324 -10.01 -7.40 -9.50
CA GLU A 324 -9.93 -8.87 -9.52
C GLU A 324 -9.04 -9.36 -8.38
N ARG A 325 -7.81 -8.82 -8.23
CA ARG A 325 -6.93 -9.18 -7.12
C ARG A 325 -7.58 -8.96 -5.75
N ALA A 326 -8.30 -7.86 -5.57
CA ALA A 326 -9.00 -7.57 -4.31
C ALA A 326 -10.22 -8.46 -4.06
N GLN A 327 -10.98 -8.81 -5.11
CA GLN A 327 -12.11 -9.74 -5.03
C GLN A 327 -11.65 -11.16 -4.74
N CYS A 328 -10.50 -11.53 -5.28
CA CYS A 328 -10.00 -12.88 -5.16
C CYS A 328 -9.20 -13.13 -3.88
N ALA A 329 -8.55 -12.10 -3.31
CA ALA A 329 -8.05 -12.13 -1.94
C ALA A 329 -9.16 -12.49 -0.92
N TYR A 330 -10.43 -12.28 -1.29
CA TYR A 330 -11.62 -12.58 -0.49
C TYR A 330 -12.08 -14.06 -0.54
N GLY A 331 -11.26 -14.99 -1.04
CA GLY A 331 -11.69 -16.40 -1.19
C GLY A 331 -12.94 -16.57 -2.08
N GLY A 332 -13.21 -15.60 -2.97
CA GLY A 332 -14.42 -15.52 -3.79
C GLY A 332 -14.35 -16.39 -5.04
N LYS A 333 -15.28 -17.35 -5.10
CA LYS A 333 -15.81 -18.23 -6.19
C LYS A 333 -14.87 -18.94 -7.16
N GLU A 334 -13.69 -18.45 -7.50
CA GLU A 334 -12.76 -19.20 -8.35
C GLU A 334 -11.32 -19.22 -7.82
N GLU A 335 -10.81 -18.19 -7.13
CA GLU A 335 -9.38 -18.08 -6.76
C GLU A 335 -8.88 -18.91 -5.56
N GLY A 336 -9.60 -19.98 -5.20
CA GLY A 336 -8.89 -21.20 -4.78
C GLY A 336 -8.02 -21.79 -5.93
N TRP A 337 -8.27 -21.40 -7.18
CA TRP A 337 -7.68 -22.00 -8.39
C TRP A 337 -6.22 -21.64 -8.67
N GLN A 338 -5.76 -20.42 -8.40
CA GLN A 338 -4.34 -20.07 -8.67
C GLN A 338 -3.40 -20.72 -7.65
N TYR A 339 -3.92 -21.07 -6.47
CA TYR A 339 -3.24 -21.84 -5.45
C TYR A 339 -3.47 -23.37 -5.57
N GLY A 340 -4.19 -23.83 -6.59
CA GLY A 340 -4.68 -25.21 -6.67
C GLY A 340 -4.98 -25.73 -8.08
N ARG A 341 -4.24 -25.29 -9.11
CA ARG A 341 -4.43 -25.81 -10.49
C ARG A 341 -4.12 -27.30 -10.66
N ASN A 342 -3.42 -27.87 -9.70
CA ASN A 342 -3.28 -29.30 -9.50
C ASN A 342 -3.76 -29.60 -8.07
N ASN A 343 -4.07 -30.85 -7.72
CA ASN A 343 -4.27 -31.33 -6.34
C ASN A 343 -3.09 -31.07 -5.37
N ASP A 344 -2.20 -30.13 -5.70
CA ASP A 344 -1.05 -29.70 -4.97
C ASP A 344 -1.47 -28.65 -3.96
N THR A 345 -1.36 -29.04 -2.69
CA THR A 345 -0.82 -28.20 -1.62
C THR A 345 -0.23 -26.86 -2.12
N THR A 346 -0.83 -25.71 -1.76
CA THR A 346 -0.20 -24.38 -1.82
C THR A 346 1.27 -24.45 -1.36
N HIS A 347 2.18 -23.61 -1.88
CA HIS A 347 3.59 -23.63 -1.43
C HIS A 347 3.72 -23.50 0.11
N LEU A 348 2.82 -22.74 0.72
CA LEU A 348 2.68 -22.69 2.18
C LEU A 348 2.20 -24.01 2.75
N SER A 349 1.22 -24.69 2.18
CA SER A 349 0.74 -25.97 2.71
C SER A 349 1.76 -27.11 2.60
N LYS A 350 2.69 -27.08 1.62
CA LYS A 350 3.87 -27.97 1.60
C LYS A 350 4.78 -27.73 2.81
N THR A 351 4.77 -26.51 3.34
CA THR A 351 5.65 -26.05 4.43
C THR A 351 4.95 -26.04 5.81
N THR A 352 3.63 -25.85 5.84
CA THR A 352 2.79 -25.64 7.04
C THR A 352 1.82 -26.80 7.28
N GLY A 353 1.54 -27.62 6.27
CA GLY A 353 0.53 -28.69 6.31
C GLY A 353 -0.92 -28.22 6.08
N PHE A 354 -1.16 -26.94 5.78
CA PHE A 354 -2.52 -26.40 5.63
C PHE A 354 -3.25 -26.89 4.38
N ARG A 355 -4.23 -27.78 4.51
CA ARG A 355 -5.16 -28.05 3.41
C ARG A 355 -6.12 -26.87 3.28
N ASP A 356 -5.77 -25.87 2.47
CA ASP A 356 -6.72 -24.85 2.02
C ASP A 356 -7.82 -25.54 1.23
N LYS A 357 -8.87 -26.01 1.91
CA LYS A 357 -10.14 -26.22 1.24
C LYS A 357 -10.69 -24.83 0.97
N PRO A 358 -11.07 -24.49 -0.28
CA PRO A 358 -11.95 -23.37 -0.51
C PRO A 358 -13.20 -23.66 0.33
N ASN A 359 -13.35 -22.98 1.45
CA ASN A 359 -14.59 -23.06 2.18
C ASN A 359 -15.60 -22.38 1.26
N ASN A 360 -16.58 -23.14 0.76
CA ASN A 360 -17.75 -22.61 0.04
C ASN A 360 -18.60 -21.63 0.87
N GLY A 361 -18.17 -21.32 2.11
CA GLY A 361 -18.72 -20.26 2.91
C GLY A 361 -17.94 -18.98 2.65
N TYR A 362 -18.69 -17.93 2.25
CA TYR A 362 -18.35 -16.54 2.60
C TYR A 362 -17.69 -16.49 3.99
N PRO A 363 -16.72 -15.59 4.24
CA PRO A 363 -16.25 -15.40 5.60
C PRO A 363 -17.44 -15.17 6.52
N THR A 364 -17.39 -15.81 7.69
CA THR A 364 -18.36 -15.64 8.76
C THR A 364 -18.64 -14.14 8.95
N SER A 365 -19.86 -13.77 9.32
CA SER A 365 -20.31 -12.38 9.52
C SER A 365 -19.52 -11.58 10.58
N THR A 366 -18.46 -12.18 11.11
CA THR A 366 -17.64 -11.72 12.21
C THR A 366 -16.16 -11.55 11.86
N ILE A 367 -15.70 -11.73 10.61
CA ILE A 367 -14.29 -11.44 10.31
C ILE A 367 -14.06 -9.92 10.34
N PRO A 368 -13.24 -9.40 11.28
CA PRO A 368 -13.04 -7.97 11.47
C PRO A 368 -11.92 -7.40 10.58
N PHE A 369 -11.44 -8.15 9.59
CA PHE A 369 -10.13 -7.91 8.97
C PHE A 369 -10.23 -7.38 7.54
N GLN A 370 -9.52 -6.28 7.27
CA GLN A 370 -9.33 -5.70 5.94
C GLN A 370 -8.14 -6.41 5.27
N TYR A 371 -8.35 -7.03 4.12
CA TYR A 371 -7.26 -7.66 3.35
C TYR A 371 -6.37 -6.58 2.71
N PRO A 372 -5.04 -6.74 2.63
CA PRO A 372 -4.17 -5.70 2.07
C PRO A 372 -4.52 -5.36 0.61
N GLU A 373 -4.98 -6.33 -0.17
CA GLU A 373 -5.41 -6.12 -1.55
C GLU A 373 -6.61 -5.18 -1.66
N GLN A 374 -7.49 -5.15 -0.65
CA GLN A 374 -8.59 -4.19 -0.58
C GLN A 374 -8.09 -2.78 -0.29
N ALA A 375 -6.98 -2.64 0.43
CA ALA A 375 -6.35 -1.35 0.69
C ALA A 375 -5.93 -0.67 -0.61
N ALA A 376 -5.43 -1.44 -1.60
CA ALA A 376 -5.05 -0.88 -2.90
C ALA A 376 -6.26 -0.33 -3.68
N VAL A 377 -7.42 -0.98 -3.59
CA VAL A 377 -8.68 -0.48 -4.17
C VAL A 377 -9.15 0.76 -3.44
N MET A 378 -9.13 0.79 -2.11
CA MET A 378 -9.44 1.99 -1.33
C MET A 378 -8.50 3.16 -1.68
N LEU A 379 -7.21 2.88 -1.76
CA LEU A 379 -6.17 3.85 -2.11
C LEU A 379 -6.38 4.42 -3.51
N LEU A 380 -6.81 3.63 -4.49
CA LEU A 380 -7.17 4.13 -5.83
C LEU A 380 -8.15 5.31 -5.73
N ARG A 381 -9.15 5.23 -4.84
CA ARG A 381 -10.10 6.31 -4.64
C ARG A 381 -9.45 7.54 -3.99
N PHE A 382 -8.62 7.35 -2.95
CA PHE A 382 -7.88 8.46 -2.34
C PHE A 382 -6.96 9.17 -3.34
N LEU A 383 -6.24 8.41 -4.15
CA LEU A 383 -5.34 8.91 -5.17
C LEU A 383 -6.11 9.70 -6.25
N ALA A 384 -7.23 9.16 -6.73
CA ALA A 384 -8.08 9.86 -7.70
C ALA A 384 -8.62 11.18 -7.16
N ILE A 385 -9.00 11.21 -5.88
CA ILE A 385 -9.43 12.45 -5.19
C ILE A 385 -8.30 13.48 -5.17
N CYS A 386 -7.11 13.07 -4.73
CA CYS A 386 -5.96 13.97 -4.65
C CYS A 386 -5.54 14.48 -6.04
N LEU A 387 -5.49 13.60 -7.04
CA LEU A 387 -5.15 13.97 -8.41
C LEU A 387 -6.14 14.95 -9.01
N GLN A 388 -7.44 14.75 -8.79
CA GLN A 388 -8.46 15.61 -9.36
C GLN A 388 -8.45 17.00 -8.72
N ALA A 389 -8.16 17.07 -7.43
CA ALA A 389 -7.99 18.34 -6.73
C ALA A 389 -6.65 19.03 -7.05
N GLY A 390 -5.63 18.25 -7.41
CA GLY A 390 -4.26 18.72 -7.61
C GLY A 390 -3.50 18.94 -6.30
N GLY A 391 -2.18 19.16 -6.43
CA GLY A 391 -1.27 19.37 -5.30
C GLY A 391 -0.81 18.09 -4.61
N HIS A 392 -0.07 18.25 -3.51
CA HIS A 392 0.53 17.14 -2.77
C HIS A 392 -0.55 16.30 -2.04
N PRO A 393 -0.57 14.96 -2.15
CA PRO A 393 -1.59 14.10 -1.56
C PRO A 393 -1.83 14.31 -0.06
N LEU A 394 -0.76 14.37 0.75
CA LEU A 394 -0.85 14.63 2.19
C LEU A 394 -1.36 16.04 2.57
N ALA A 395 -1.43 16.98 1.62
CA ALA A 395 -2.00 18.30 1.84
C ALA A 395 -3.48 18.37 1.49
N HIS A 396 -4.03 17.36 0.82
CA HIS A 396 -5.44 17.34 0.46
C HIS A 396 -6.30 17.32 1.72
N PRO A 397 -7.33 18.19 1.90
CA PRO A 397 -8.05 18.35 3.16
C PRO A 397 -8.67 17.05 3.72
N ILE A 398 -9.02 16.13 2.83
CA ILE A 398 -9.57 14.81 3.17
C ILE A 398 -8.49 13.84 3.69
N VAL A 399 -7.25 13.95 3.18
CA VAL A 399 -6.13 13.07 3.54
C VAL A 399 -5.34 13.65 4.71
N ALA A 400 -5.18 14.97 4.80
CA ALA A 400 -4.48 15.67 5.87
C ALA A 400 -5.10 15.42 7.27
N GLN A 401 -6.35 14.94 7.31
CA GLN A 401 -7.02 14.50 8.54
C GLN A 401 -6.59 13.10 8.98
N LEU A 402 -5.99 12.29 8.11
CA LEU A 402 -5.45 10.98 8.41
C LEU A 402 -4.02 11.14 8.95
N LEU A 403 -3.69 10.39 9.99
CA LEU A 403 -2.32 10.30 10.52
C LEU A 403 -1.95 8.83 10.63
N PRO A 404 -0.69 8.47 10.36
CA PRO A 404 -0.22 7.10 10.54
C PRO A 404 -0.41 6.69 12.00
N SER A 405 -0.92 5.48 12.21
CA SER A 405 -1.15 4.94 13.55
C SER A 405 0.16 4.40 14.15
N SER A 406 1.14 5.27 14.36
CA SER A 406 2.50 4.91 14.82
C SER A 406 2.52 4.22 16.19
N ASN A 407 1.47 4.43 17.00
CA ASN A 407 1.31 3.87 18.34
C ASN A 407 0.24 2.75 18.40
N ALA A 408 -0.17 2.18 17.27
CA ALA A 408 -1.09 1.05 17.27
C ALA A 408 -0.48 -0.16 18.00
N LYS A 409 -1.21 -0.74 18.94
CA LYS A 409 -0.84 -2.01 19.59
C LYS A 409 -0.86 -3.21 18.62
N ILE A 410 -1.49 -3.05 17.46
CA ILE A 410 -1.61 -4.07 16.43
C ILE A 410 -0.91 -3.50 15.20
N ALA A 411 0.19 -4.13 14.79
CA ALA A 411 0.86 -3.80 13.54
C ALA A 411 -0.08 -4.11 12.37
N PRO A 412 -0.30 -3.17 11.44
CA PRO A 412 -1.03 -3.45 10.21
C PRO A 412 -0.44 -4.65 9.48
N ILE A 413 -1.32 -5.46 8.91
CA ILE A 413 -0.90 -6.53 8.02
C ILE A 413 -0.28 -5.95 6.76
N TRP A 414 0.63 -6.71 6.18
CA TRP A 414 1.40 -6.28 5.03
C TRP A 414 1.55 -7.44 4.04
N ASN A 415 1.43 -7.16 2.76
CA ASN A 415 1.94 -8.03 1.71
C ASN A 415 2.38 -7.21 0.50
N MET A 416 3.13 -7.85 -0.38
CA MET A 416 3.70 -7.20 -1.55
C MET A 416 2.63 -6.68 -2.50
N ASN A 417 1.57 -7.46 -2.71
CA ASN A 417 0.52 -7.10 -3.66
C ASN A 417 -0.30 -5.88 -3.19
N GLY A 418 -0.82 -5.90 -1.98
CA GLY A 418 -1.66 -4.85 -1.42
C GLY A 418 -0.91 -3.57 -1.06
N MET A 419 0.36 -3.68 -0.64
CA MET A 419 1.11 -2.54 -0.10
C MET A 419 2.17 -1.96 -1.04
N VAL A 420 2.51 -2.65 -2.13
CA VAL A 420 3.52 -2.18 -3.11
C VAL A 420 2.98 -2.24 -4.53
N VAL A 421 2.65 -3.44 -5.04
CA VAL A 421 2.29 -3.66 -6.45
C VAL A 421 0.99 -2.94 -6.79
N GLY A 422 -0.08 -3.19 -6.03
CA GLY A 422 -1.40 -2.58 -6.20
C GLY A 422 -1.37 -1.06 -6.17
N PRO A 423 -0.77 -0.41 -5.16
CA PRO A 423 -0.59 1.04 -5.15
C PRO A 423 0.19 1.59 -6.35
N ILE A 424 1.28 0.94 -6.76
CA ILE A 424 2.07 1.37 -7.92
C ILE A 424 1.27 1.22 -9.22
N ASP A 425 0.55 0.12 -9.38
CA ASP A 425 -0.31 -0.10 -10.56
C ASP A 425 -1.48 0.88 -10.59
N ALA A 426 -2.12 1.15 -9.44
CA ALA A 426 -3.18 2.14 -9.33
C ALA A 426 -2.68 3.52 -9.76
N MET A 427 -1.52 3.96 -9.24
CA MET A 427 -0.90 5.22 -9.61
C MET A 427 -0.54 5.26 -11.11
N THR A 428 0.05 4.20 -11.64
CA THR A 428 0.40 4.09 -13.06
C THR A 428 -0.84 4.19 -13.94
N ASN A 429 -1.90 3.45 -13.62
CA ASN A 429 -3.17 3.48 -14.36
C ASN A 429 -3.85 4.85 -14.26
N LEU A 430 -3.68 5.56 -13.14
CA LEU A 430 -4.13 6.93 -12.97
C LEU A 430 -3.29 7.95 -13.77
N GLY A 431 -2.18 7.55 -14.40
CA GLY A 431 -1.29 8.42 -15.16
C GLY A 431 -0.25 9.14 -14.31
N ILE A 432 0.00 8.67 -13.08
CA ILE A 432 1.10 9.17 -12.24
C ILE A 432 2.38 8.47 -12.67
N ASP A 433 3.42 9.28 -12.92
CA ASP A 433 4.77 8.76 -13.04
C ASP A 433 5.33 8.39 -11.66
N VAL A 434 5.26 7.11 -11.33
CA VAL A 434 5.72 6.55 -10.05
C VAL A 434 7.23 6.64 -9.83
N PHE A 435 8.00 6.99 -10.85
CA PHE A 435 9.45 7.17 -10.78
C PHE A 435 9.83 8.64 -10.63
N ALA A 436 9.22 9.52 -11.40
CA ALA A 436 9.59 10.94 -11.44
C ALA A 436 8.81 11.82 -10.46
N ASN A 437 7.58 11.44 -10.10
CA ASN A 437 6.72 12.27 -9.26
C ASN A 437 6.94 12.01 -7.77
N GLU A 438 7.73 12.87 -7.12
CA GLU A 438 8.08 12.76 -5.70
C GLU A 438 6.90 12.98 -4.74
N ASP A 439 5.82 13.65 -5.18
CA ASP A 439 4.61 13.85 -4.38
C ASP A 439 3.87 12.53 -4.12
N TYR A 440 4.17 11.50 -4.91
CA TYR A 440 3.60 10.15 -4.82
C TYR A 440 4.66 9.09 -4.50
N ASP A 441 5.77 9.48 -3.86
CA ASP A 441 6.78 8.54 -3.39
C ASP A 441 6.19 7.58 -2.34
N SER A 442 6.78 6.39 -2.17
CA SER A 442 6.17 5.29 -1.42
C SER A 442 5.90 5.64 0.05
N TRP A 443 6.74 6.48 0.67
CA TRP A 443 6.49 6.95 2.03
C TRP A 443 5.23 7.83 2.15
N VAL A 444 4.90 8.61 1.10
CA VAL A 444 3.67 9.40 1.04
C VAL A 444 2.48 8.46 1.04
N ILE A 445 2.53 7.44 0.18
CA ILE A 445 1.45 6.47 0.02
C ILE A 445 1.21 5.68 1.32
N GLN A 446 2.28 5.22 1.97
CA GLN A 446 2.18 4.55 3.27
C GLN A 446 1.70 5.49 4.41
N THR A 447 1.77 6.81 4.22
CA THR A 447 1.24 7.78 5.20
C THR A 447 -0.25 8.06 4.98
N MET A 448 -0.79 7.82 3.77
CA MET A 448 -2.19 8.11 3.44
C MET A 448 -3.19 7.13 4.08
N TRP A 449 -2.72 6.01 4.64
CA TRP A 449 -3.53 4.89 5.13
C TRP A 449 -3.18 4.51 6.57
#